data_AF-A0A945E812-F1
#
_entry.id   AF-A0A945E812-F1
#
_cell.length_a   1.000
_cell.length_b   1.000
_cell.length_c   1.000
_cell.angle_alpha   90.00
_cell.angle_beta   90.00
_cell.angle_gamma   90.00
#
_symmetry.space_group_name_H-M   'P 1'
#
loop_
_entity.id
_entity.type
_entity.pdbx_description
1 polymer ?
#
loop_
_entity_poly.entity_id
_entity_poly.type
_entity_poly.pdbx_seq_one_letter_code
_entity_poly.pdbx_strand_id
1 'polypeptide(L)'
;DYAKILKKLTTKYDNLFNISFPYSSGIHQAPTDNKKNEEWHMHMSFYPPLLRSANVKKFMVGYEMFAEPQRDITAETAAEKLRNCSEKHFTETM
;
A
#
# COMPACT_ATOMS: atom_id res chain seq x y z
N ASP A 1 6.62 -4.45 -17.64
CA ASP A 1 7.20 -4.01 -16.36
C ASP A 1 6.19 -3.75 -15.24
N TYR A 2 5.04 -3.14 -15.52
CA TYR A 2 3.97 -2.88 -14.53
C TYR A 2 3.54 -4.13 -13.71
N ALA A 3 3.19 -5.23 -14.39
CA ALA A 3 2.83 -6.48 -13.69
C ALA A 3 3.95 -7.03 -12.80
N LYS A 4 5.22 -6.87 -13.21
CA LYS A 4 6.38 -7.33 -12.42
C LYS A 4 6.54 -6.51 -11.15
N ILE A 5 6.40 -5.18 -11.22
CA ILE A 5 6.54 -4.33 -10.04
C ILE A 5 5.35 -4.50 -9.08
N LEU A 6 4.14 -4.71 -9.60
CA LEU A 6 2.99 -5.06 -8.77
C LEU A 6 3.21 -6.36 -8.01
N LYS A 7 3.67 -7.42 -8.69
CA LYS A 7 4.01 -8.70 -8.04
C LYS A 7 5.04 -8.49 -6.93
N LYS A 8 6.13 -7.76 -7.19
CA LYS A 8 7.16 -7.46 -6.18
C LYS A 8 6.61 -6.71 -4.98
N LEU A 9 5.79 -5.67 -5.22
CA LEU A 9 5.17 -4.86 -4.17
C LEU A 9 4.24 -5.69 -3.29
N THR A 10 3.31 -6.45 -3.90
CA THR A 10 2.34 -7.25 -3.14
C THR A 10 3.00 -8.41 -2.42
N THR A 11 4.05 -9.03 -3.00
CA THR A 11 4.85 -10.02 -2.28
C THR A 11 5.53 -9.42 -1.05
N LYS A 12 6.08 -8.20 -1.14
CA LYS A 12 6.67 -7.52 0.01
C LYS A 12 5.63 -7.16 1.07
N TYR A 13 4.40 -6.83 0.69
CA TYR A 13 3.30 -6.65 1.64
C TYR A 13 2.98 -7.94 2.39
N ASP A 14 2.80 -9.05 1.68
CA ASP A 14 2.51 -10.34 2.30
C ASP A 14 3.62 -10.79 3.26
N ASN A 15 4.87 -10.59 2.86
CA ASN A 15 6.06 -10.89 3.66
C ASN A 15 6.24 -9.99 4.89
N LEU A 16 5.58 -8.82 4.97
CA LEU A 16 5.77 -7.90 6.08
C LEU A 16 5.32 -8.52 7.41
N PHE A 17 4.22 -9.30 7.36
CA PHE A 17 3.70 -10.03 8.52
C PHE A 17 3.42 -11.52 8.23
N ASN A 18 3.95 -12.07 7.13
CA ASN A 18 3.78 -13.45 6.69
C ASN A 18 2.31 -13.90 6.64
N ILE A 19 1.46 -13.09 6.03
CA ILE A 19 0.02 -13.32 5.86
C ILE A 19 -0.40 -12.75 4.50
N SER A 20 -1.52 -13.21 3.95
CA SER A 20 -2.19 -12.49 2.87
C SER A 20 -2.59 -11.09 3.36
N PHE A 21 -1.87 -10.07 2.90
CA PHE A 21 -1.92 -8.73 3.44
C PHE A 21 -3.14 -7.98 2.86
N PRO A 22 -4.11 -7.57 3.70
CA PRO A 22 -5.31 -6.91 3.21
C PRO A 22 -5.00 -5.48 2.74
N TYR A 23 -5.64 -5.03 1.67
CA TYR A 23 -5.62 -3.64 1.22
C TYR A 23 -6.81 -3.33 0.33
N SER A 24 -7.15 -2.04 0.24
CA SER A 24 -7.88 -1.51 -0.91
C SER A 24 -6.90 -0.81 -1.84
N SER A 25 -7.05 -1.00 -3.15
CA SER A 25 -6.22 -0.33 -4.14
C SER A 25 -7.02 0.07 -5.36
N GLY A 26 -6.51 1.05 -6.11
CA GLY A 26 -7.19 1.61 -7.27
C GLY A 26 -6.25 2.42 -8.15
N ILE A 27 -6.65 2.58 -9.41
CA ILE A 27 -5.91 3.35 -10.42
C ILE A 27 -6.58 4.71 -10.56
N HIS A 28 -5.78 5.76 -10.48
CA HIS A 28 -6.17 7.10 -10.90
C HIS A 28 -5.51 7.38 -12.25
N GLN A 29 -6.34 7.54 -13.27
CA GLN A 29 -5.95 7.92 -14.61
C GLN A 29 -6.65 9.23 -14.99
N ALA A 30 -6.20 9.86 -16.07
CA ALA A 30 -6.85 11.06 -16.58
C ALA A 30 -8.36 10.80 -16.83
N PRO A 31 -9.23 11.80 -16.60
CA PRO A 31 -10.64 11.71 -16.93
C PRO A 31 -10.88 11.28 -18.38
N THR A 32 -11.91 10.48 -18.62
CA THR A 32 -12.31 10.02 -19.96
C THR A 32 -13.27 11.02 -20.62
N ASP A 33 -12.93 12.31 -20.59
CA ASP A 33 -13.78 13.42 -21.02
C ASP A 33 -13.38 14.03 -22.38
N ASN A 34 -12.56 13.31 -23.16
CA ASN A 34 -12.01 13.72 -24.46
C ASN A 34 -11.16 15.02 -24.42
N LYS A 35 -10.71 15.46 -23.25
CA LYS A 35 -9.68 16.51 -23.12
C LYS A 35 -8.29 15.89 -23.08
N LYS A 36 -7.27 16.71 -23.34
CA LYS A 36 -5.87 16.25 -23.34
C LYS A 36 -5.34 15.92 -21.95
N ASN A 37 -5.72 16.68 -20.92
CA ASN A 37 -5.36 16.45 -19.51
C ASN A 37 -3.84 16.22 -19.32
N GLU A 38 -2.99 17.05 -19.94
CA GLU A 38 -1.51 16.86 -20.00
C GLU A 38 -0.84 16.91 -18.62
N GLU A 39 -1.50 17.52 -17.64
CA GLU A 39 -1.07 17.59 -16.24
C GLU A 39 -1.28 16.28 -15.45
N TRP A 40 -2.01 15.31 -16.01
CA TRP A 40 -2.30 14.04 -15.33
C TRP A 40 -1.20 13.00 -15.55
N HIS A 41 -0.87 12.28 -14.47
CA HIS A 41 -0.02 11.10 -14.53
C HIS A 41 -0.74 9.90 -13.90
N MET A 42 -0.81 8.79 -14.65
CA MET A 42 -1.44 7.56 -14.16
C MET A 42 -0.66 7.01 -12.98
N HIS A 43 -1.36 6.70 -11.89
CA HIS A 43 -0.77 6.04 -10.73
C HIS A 43 -1.76 5.07 -10.08
N MET A 44 -1.23 4.13 -9.31
CA MET A 44 -1.99 3.21 -8.50
C MET A 44 -1.67 3.44 -7.02
N SER A 45 -2.70 3.56 -6.20
CA SER A 45 -2.57 3.75 -4.75
C SER A 45 -3.00 2.49 -4.00
N PHE A 46 -2.34 2.21 -2.87
CA PHE A 46 -2.64 1.11 -1.97
C PHE A 46 -2.89 1.66 -0.57
N TYR A 47 -3.99 1.24 0.07
CA TYR A 47 -4.38 1.62 1.43
C TYR A 47 -4.55 0.37 2.29
N PRO A 48 -3.45 -0.20 2.82
CA PRO A 48 -3.51 -1.32 3.74
C PRO A 48 -3.86 -0.88 5.17
N PRO A 49 -4.64 -1.67 5.94
CA PRO A 49 -5.03 -1.32 7.29
C PRO A 49 -4.06 -1.82 8.36
N LEU A 50 -3.19 -2.82 8.10
CA LEU A 50 -2.32 -3.40 9.12
C LEU A 50 -1.19 -2.45 9.52
N LEU A 51 -0.90 -2.35 10.83
CA LEU A 51 0.04 -1.36 11.39
C LEU A 51 1.23 -2.00 12.13
N ARG A 52 0.97 -2.88 13.10
CA ARG A 52 2.02 -3.42 13.99
C ARG A 52 2.28 -4.91 13.80
N SER A 53 1.28 -5.67 13.39
CA SER A 53 1.35 -7.11 13.16
C SER A 53 0.17 -7.58 12.30
N ALA A 54 0.13 -8.87 11.98
CA ALA A 54 -0.99 -9.51 11.28
C ALA A 54 -2.36 -9.30 11.96
N ASN A 55 -2.37 -9.03 13.27
CA ASN A 55 -3.60 -8.92 14.07
C ASN A 55 -3.90 -7.49 14.55
N VAL A 56 -3.06 -6.51 14.21
CA VAL A 56 -3.19 -5.13 14.71
C VAL A 56 -3.26 -4.14 13.56
N LYS A 57 -4.44 -3.55 13.37
CA LYS A 57 -4.74 -2.56 12.33
C LYS A 57 -4.77 -1.12 12.84
N LYS A 58 -4.51 -0.17 11.95
CA LYS A 58 -4.87 1.24 12.10
C LYS A 58 -6.39 1.39 12.00
N PHE A 59 -6.96 2.21 12.88
CA PHE A 59 -8.35 2.63 12.81
C PHE A 59 -8.37 4.12 12.47
N MET A 60 -9.03 4.49 11.37
CA MET A 60 -9.31 5.89 11.04
C MET A 60 -10.70 6.23 11.58
N VAL A 61 -10.75 6.66 12.84
CA VAL A 61 -11.98 6.92 13.60
C VAL A 61 -11.79 8.17 14.45
N GLY A 62 -12.80 8.60 15.21
CA GLY A 62 -12.63 9.66 16.21
C GLY A 62 -12.14 10.97 15.58
N TYR A 63 -10.92 11.40 15.94
CA TYR A 63 -10.32 12.63 15.40
C TYR A 63 -10.22 12.59 13.87
N GLU A 64 -9.81 11.48 13.28
CA GLU A 64 -9.67 11.34 11.82
C GLU A 64 -11.00 11.44 11.05
N MET A 65 -12.15 11.24 11.70
CA MET A 65 -13.47 11.40 11.06
C MET A 65 -13.97 12.84 11.06
N PHE A 66 -13.49 13.68 11.99
CA PHE A 66 -14.05 15.01 12.24
C PHE A 66 -13.01 16.15 12.17
N ALA A 67 -11.73 15.83 11.95
CA ALA A 67 -10.65 16.79 11.83
C ALA A 67 -9.73 16.48 10.64
N GLU A 68 -8.66 15.69 10.85
CA GLU A 68 -7.66 15.40 9.83
C GLU A 68 -7.03 14.00 9.99
N PRO A 69 -6.44 13.43 8.93
CA PRO A 69 -5.76 12.14 9.01
C PRO A 69 -4.54 12.17 9.93
N GLN A 70 -4.39 11.15 10.77
CA GLN A 70 -3.25 10.97 11.68
C GLN A 70 -2.57 9.62 11.45
N ARG A 71 -1.24 9.58 11.66
CA ARG A 71 -0.43 8.36 11.53
C ARG A 71 0.53 8.17 12.71
N ASP A 72 0.72 6.92 13.13
CA ASP A 72 1.60 6.56 14.25
C ASP A 72 3.06 6.32 13.85
N ILE A 73 3.32 6.06 12.56
CA ILE A 73 4.66 5.76 12.03
C ILE A 73 5.01 6.70 10.89
N THR A 74 6.31 6.97 10.72
CA THR A 74 6.82 7.81 9.65
C THR A 74 6.84 7.07 8.30
N ALA A 75 6.92 7.80 7.18
CA ALA A 75 6.83 7.19 5.85
C ALA A 75 8.17 6.51 5.51
N GLU A 76 9.24 7.11 5.99
CA GLU A 76 10.62 6.67 5.94
C GLU A 76 10.77 5.32 6.64
N THR A 77 10.25 5.19 7.87
CA THR A 77 10.27 3.93 8.62
C THR A 77 9.41 2.86 7.95
N ALA A 78 8.22 3.21 7.45
CA ALA A 78 7.38 2.25 6.72
C ALA A 78 8.07 1.73 5.44
N ALA A 79 8.67 2.63 4.67
CA ALA A 79 9.38 2.30 3.44
C ALA A 79 10.64 1.47 3.70
N GLU A 80 11.37 1.73 4.79
CA GLU A 80 12.53 0.93 5.21
C GLU A 80 12.13 -0.51 5.51
N LYS A 81 11.05 -0.71 6.28
CA LYS A 81 10.53 -2.06 6.57
C LYS A 81 10.20 -2.83 5.28
N LEU A 82 9.50 -2.19 4.34
CA LEU A 82 9.13 -2.81 3.06
C LEU A 82 10.36 -3.11 2.17
N ARG A 83 11.39 -2.25 2.18
CA ARG A 83 12.64 -2.50 1.46
C ARG A 83 13.34 -3.76 1.98
N ASN A 84 13.31 -3.97 3.30
CA ASN A 84 13.95 -5.11 3.97
C ASN A 84 13.20 -6.44 3.81
N CYS A 85 11.95 -6.45 3.33
CA CYS A 85 11.22 -7.69 3.01
C CYS A 85 11.79 -8.39 1.77
N SER A 86 11.75 -9.73 1.73
CA SER A 86 12.17 -10.51 0.55
C SER A 86 11.26 -10.24 -0.67
N GLU A 87 11.81 -10.40 -1.88
CA GLU A 87 11.02 -10.46 -3.13
C GLU A 87 10.48 -11.87 -3.46
N LYS A 88 10.89 -12.90 -2.70
CA LYS A 88 10.31 -14.25 -2.76
C LYS A 88 9.19 -14.34 -1.73
N HIS A 89 8.02 -14.86 -2.13
CA HIS A 89 6.87 -14.95 -1.25
C HIS A 89 7.11 -15.96 -0.13
N PHE A 90 6.66 -15.67 1.10
CA PHE A 90 6.97 -16.47 2.29
C PHE A 90 6.55 -17.95 2.15
N THR A 91 5.48 -18.22 1.39
CA THR A 91 5.01 -19.58 1.09
C THR A 91 5.92 -20.38 0.15
N GLU A 92 6.88 -19.75 -0.52
CA GLU A 92 7.88 -20.43 -1.36
C GLU A 92 9.15 -20.78 -0.56
N THR A 93 9.28 -20.23 0.65
CA THR A 93 10.45 -20.40 1.54
C THR A 93 10.16 -21.23 2.79
N MET A 94 8.89 -21.51 3.07
CA MET A 94 8.42 -22.44 4.10
C MET A 94 8.09 -23.78 3.48
#